data_AF-A0A2S1QY99-F1
#
_entry.id   AF-A0A2S1QY99-F1
#
_cell.length_a   1.000
_cell.length_b   1.000
_cell.length_c   1.000
_cell.angle_alpha   90.00
_cell.angle_beta   90.00
_cell.angle_gamma   90.00
#
_symmetry.space_group_name_H-M   'P 1'
#
loop_
_entity.id
_entity.type
_entity.pdbx_description
1 polymer ?
#
loop_
_entity_poly.entity_id
_entity_poly.type
_entity_poly.pdbx_seq_one_letter_code
_entity_poly.pdbx_strand_id
1 'polypeptide(L)'
;MNKDFKTPPKSIKMLTSSESLVDYFSELVGTPFILTGRTRTDGSNIRKLVASILEKHPLPELAKVEQFEIVPPRGKGVPKIVIEFIDTYIVTSGTSYNLQVWNRIPAAESLLIKYESGESLKCTNVRFVFVRIDTIKSIIASVIILTPEYIENRFGKFGKPTIKHQLLISGKVRKEIYARKDKILSFPDSKKLSYYIRHEYIAPKSGMVEEPDIKHLFSIALLKKMVAEELIGFKLDAASTKNRGQALEKKVLELLGYEIKESDLLYGAFPDIRNQLLEVKVQDSPTVDLGKFSPEKEEIVIDESRLTTFDVRYLIALTNRETEIIEGIILAPGEKLGELFSYVSAESYKCQRTIPMAFFDNYYGKSVFNPD
;
A
#
# COMPACT_ATOMS: atom_id res chain seq x y z
N MET A 1 5.48 -22.22 2.62
CA MET A 1 4.33 -22.58 1.80
C MET A 1 4.88 -23.40 0.66
N ASN A 2 4.34 -24.60 0.49
CA ASN A 2 4.69 -25.50 -0.59
C ASN A 2 4.61 -24.76 -1.96
N LYS A 3 5.53 -25.10 -2.88
CA LYS A 3 5.54 -24.56 -4.26
C LYS A 3 4.24 -24.88 -5.00
N ASP A 4 3.58 -25.98 -4.64
CA ASP A 4 2.32 -26.46 -5.24
C ASP A 4 1.20 -25.42 -5.12
N PHE A 5 1.19 -24.60 -4.07
CA PHE A 5 0.24 -23.48 -3.92
C PHE A 5 0.38 -22.38 -4.96
N LYS A 6 1.41 -22.42 -5.82
CA LYS A 6 1.60 -21.50 -6.95
C LYS A 6 1.09 -22.06 -8.27
N THR A 7 0.71 -23.33 -8.29
CA THR A 7 0.19 -24.00 -9.47
C THR A 7 -1.34 -24.09 -9.34
N PRO A 8 -2.10 -23.78 -10.40
CA PRO A 8 -3.56 -23.92 -10.37
C PRO A 8 -4.00 -25.38 -10.31
N PRO A 9 -5.26 -25.63 -9.92
CA PRO A 9 -5.82 -26.97 -10.05
C PRO A 9 -5.94 -27.34 -11.53
N LYS A 10 -6.01 -28.63 -11.83
CA LYS A 10 -6.16 -29.17 -13.19
C LYS A 10 -7.46 -28.74 -13.89
N SER A 11 -8.49 -28.44 -13.11
CA SER A 11 -9.77 -27.90 -13.58
C SER A 11 -10.40 -27.04 -12.48
N ILE A 12 -11.19 -26.04 -12.88
CA ILE A 12 -12.01 -25.23 -11.97
C ILE A 12 -12.95 -26.09 -11.11
N LYS A 13 -13.40 -27.24 -11.62
CA LYS A 13 -14.32 -28.14 -10.91
C LYS A 13 -13.65 -28.87 -9.74
N MET A 14 -12.33 -28.82 -9.64
CA MET A 14 -11.56 -29.45 -8.56
C MET A 14 -11.31 -28.51 -7.39
N LEU A 15 -11.73 -27.24 -7.46
CA LEU A 15 -11.68 -26.35 -6.31
C LEU A 15 -12.50 -26.95 -5.16
N THR A 16 -11.95 -26.93 -3.95
CA THR A 16 -12.67 -27.41 -2.76
C THR A 16 -13.97 -26.62 -2.59
N SER A 17 -15.07 -27.27 -2.22
CA SER A 17 -16.34 -26.58 -2.00
C SER A 17 -16.23 -25.55 -0.88
N SER A 18 -17.06 -24.51 -0.92
CA SER A 18 -17.04 -23.46 0.09
C SER A 18 -17.37 -23.98 1.48
N GLU A 19 -18.27 -24.95 1.57
CA GLU A 19 -18.68 -25.62 2.81
C GLU A 19 -17.49 -26.35 3.44
N SER A 20 -16.75 -27.13 2.64
CA SER A 20 -15.56 -27.82 3.15
C SER A 20 -14.47 -26.85 3.57
N LEU A 21 -14.28 -25.73 2.85
CA LEU A 21 -13.33 -24.70 3.28
C LEU A 21 -13.73 -24.04 4.61
N VAL A 22 -15.03 -23.84 4.84
CA VAL A 22 -15.54 -23.34 6.12
C VAL A 22 -15.17 -24.29 7.26
N ASP A 23 -15.40 -25.58 7.05
CA ASP A 23 -15.05 -26.62 8.03
C ASP A 23 -13.54 -26.65 8.28
N TYR A 24 -12.72 -26.64 7.23
CA TYR A 24 -11.26 -26.66 7.36
C TYR A 24 -10.77 -25.45 8.16
N PHE A 25 -11.22 -24.24 7.81
CA PHE A 25 -10.77 -23.02 8.48
C PHE A 25 -11.40 -22.79 9.85
N SER A 26 -12.38 -23.59 10.26
CA SER A 26 -12.89 -23.57 11.64
C SER A 26 -11.79 -23.89 12.66
N GLU A 27 -10.80 -24.70 12.27
CA GLU A 27 -9.63 -25.02 13.10
C GLU A 27 -8.79 -23.79 13.48
N LEU A 28 -8.86 -22.70 12.70
CA LEU A 28 -8.12 -21.47 13.00
C LEU A 28 -8.79 -20.65 14.09
N VAL A 29 -10.10 -20.78 14.26
CA VAL A 29 -10.87 -19.94 15.18
C VAL A 29 -10.46 -20.25 16.62
N GLY A 30 -10.16 -19.21 17.40
CA GLY A 30 -9.68 -19.30 18.77
C GLY A 30 -8.17 -19.55 18.89
N THR A 31 -7.45 -19.83 17.80
CA THR A 31 -6.00 -20.06 17.86
C THR A 31 -5.23 -18.75 18.09
N PRO A 32 -4.08 -18.79 18.79
CA PRO A 32 -3.25 -17.60 18.99
C PRO A 32 -2.69 -17.04 17.68
N PHE A 33 -2.75 -15.71 17.53
CA PHE A 33 -2.07 -14.99 16.45
C PHE A 33 -1.62 -13.62 16.92
N ILE A 34 -0.30 -13.44 17.06
CA ILE A 34 0.30 -12.18 17.52
C ILE A 34 0.69 -11.34 16.30
N LEU A 35 0.15 -10.13 16.20
CA LEU A 35 0.53 -9.17 15.18
C LEU A 35 1.92 -8.63 15.46
N THR A 36 2.77 -8.62 14.42
CA THR A 36 4.12 -8.05 14.51
C THR A 36 4.12 -6.53 14.30
N GLY A 37 2.97 -5.93 13.98
CA GLY A 37 2.83 -4.56 13.51
C GLY A 37 3.24 -4.35 12.05
N ARG A 38 3.95 -5.31 11.46
CA ARG A 38 4.49 -5.23 10.10
C ARG A 38 3.50 -5.86 9.13
N THR A 39 2.66 -5.04 8.49
CA THR A 39 1.56 -5.47 7.59
C THR A 39 1.97 -6.54 6.56
N ARG A 40 3.12 -6.39 5.89
CA ARG A 40 3.59 -7.40 4.91
C ARG A 40 3.98 -8.73 5.55
N THR A 41 4.56 -8.67 6.75
CA THR A 41 4.96 -9.85 7.52
C THR A 41 3.72 -10.56 8.06
N ASP A 42 2.81 -9.81 8.68
CA ASP A 42 1.55 -10.35 9.21
C ASP A 42 0.73 -10.99 8.08
N GLY A 43 0.58 -10.29 6.96
CA GLY A 43 -0.09 -10.82 5.77
C GLY A 43 0.62 -12.03 5.14
N SER A 44 1.91 -12.24 5.41
CA SER A 44 2.63 -13.45 5.03
C SER A 44 2.40 -14.61 5.99
N ASN A 45 2.41 -14.32 7.29
CA ASN A 45 2.17 -15.29 8.34
C ASN A 45 0.75 -15.85 8.26
N ILE A 46 -0.26 -15.00 8.07
CA ILE A 46 -1.65 -15.46 7.94
C ILE A 46 -1.85 -16.38 6.74
N ARG A 47 -1.20 -16.07 5.61
CA ARG A 47 -1.30 -16.89 4.39
C ARG A 47 -0.61 -18.23 4.56
N LYS A 48 0.52 -18.28 5.27
CA LYS A 48 1.18 -19.54 5.62
C LYS A 48 0.30 -20.37 6.53
N LEU A 49 -0.40 -19.74 7.48
CA LEU A 49 -1.32 -20.41 8.38
C LEU A 49 -2.53 -21.00 7.63
N VAL A 50 -3.18 -20.22 6.78
CA VAL A 50 -4.26 -20.69 5.89
C VAL A 50 -3.78 -21.85 5.01
N ALA A 51 -2.59 -21.73 4.39
CA ALA A 51 -2.01 -22.81 3.59
C ALA A 51 -1.72 -24.07 4.42
N SER A 52 -1.25 -23.93 5.66
CA SER A 52 -0.97 -25.08 6.54
C SER A 52 -2.23 -25.86 6.94
N ILE A 53 -3.38 -25.19 7.00
CA ILE A 53 -4.66 -25.89 7.19
C ILE A 53 -5.05 -26.64 5.92
N LEU A 54 -4.94 -26.00 4.75
CA LEU A 54 -5.20 -26.67 3.48
C LEU A 54 -4.31 -27.91 3.27
N GLU A 55 -3.04 -27.87 3.69
CA GLU A 55 -2.10 -29.00 3.63
C GLU A 55 -2.52 -30.21 4.49
N LYS A 56 -3.44 -30.05 5.46
CA LYS A 56 -3.98 -31.17 6.26
C LYS A 56 -5.05 -31.98 5.52
N HIS A 57 -5.58 -31.44 4.42
CA HIS A 57 -6.65 -32.04 3.64
C HIS A 57 -6.17 -32.40 2.23
N PRO A 58 -6.88 -33.29 1.52
CA PRO A 58 -6.56 -33.58 0.12
C PRO A 58 -6.63 -32.31 -0.73
N LEU A 59 -5.49 -31.92 -1.29
CA LEU A 59 -5.39 -30.79 -2.20
C LEU A 59 -5.88 -31.17 -3.60
N PRO A 60 -6.41 -30.22 -4.38
CA PRO A 60 -6.76 -30.43 -5.78
C PRO A 60 -5.57 -30.97 -6.59
N GLU A 61 -5.83 -31.82 -7.58
CA GLU A 61 -4.79 -32.25 -8.51
C GLU A 61 -4.24 -31.03 -9.26
N LEU A 62 -2.91 -30.92 -9.33
CA LEU A 62 -2.25 -29.80 -10.00
C LEU A 62 -2.38 -29.88 -11.52
N ALA A 63 -2.57 -28.74 -12.17
CA ALA A 63 -2.39 -28.64 -13.62
C ALA A 63 -0.90 -28.78 -13.98
N LYS A 64 -0.60 -29.46 -15.09
CA LYS A 64 0.75 -29.44 -15.67
C LYS A 64 1.01 -28.07 -16.30
N VAL A 65 2.28 -27.65 -16.36
CA VAL A 65 2.68 -26.32 -16.88
C VAL A 65 2.15 -26.04 -18.29
N GLU A 66 2.04 -27.06 -19.13
CA GLU A 66 1.53 -26.92 -20.51
C GLU A 66 0.00 -26.82 -20.58
N GLN A 67 -0.71 -27.23 -19.53
CA GLN A 67 -2.17 -27.33 -19.50
C GLN A 67 -2.88 -26.02 -19.12
N PHE A 68 -2.13 -24.99 -18.75
CA PHE A 68 -2.69 -23.70 -18.36
C PHE A 68 -1.80 -22.53 -18.75
N GLU A 69 -2.42 -21.37 -18.90
CA GLU A 69 -1.77 -20.09 -19.13
C GLU A 69 -2.20 -19.11 -18.04
N ILE A 70 -1.24 -18.45 -17.39
CA ILE A 70 -1.52 -17.30 -16.54
C ILE A 70 -1.64 -16.07 -17.45
N VAL A 71 -2.86 -15.55 -17.58
CA VAL A 71 -3.19 -14.50 -18.55
C VAL A 71 -2.56 -13.15 -18.18
N PRO A 72 -2.63 -12.67 -16.91
CA PRO A 72 -2.03 -11.38 -16.57
C PRO A 72 -0.50 -11.42 -16.62
N PRO A 73 0.16 -10.40 -17.21
CA PRO A 73 1.62 -10.32 -17.23
C PRO A 73 2.22 -10.44 -15.84
N ARG A 74 3.25 -11.30 -15.71
CA ARG A 74 3.93 -11.61 -14.44
C ARG A 74 2.99 -12.13 -13.33
N GLY A 75 1.80 -12.63 -13.69
CA GLY A 75 0.78 -13.11 -12.75
C GLY A 75 0.22 -12.02 -11.83
N LYS A 76 0.22 -10.75 -12.27
CA LYS A 76 -0.40 -9.67 -11.50
C LYS A 76 -1.90 -9.93 -11.28
N GLY A 77 -2.38 -9.75 -10.05
CA GLY A 77 -3.79 -9.93 -9.71
C GLY A 77 -4.20 -11.40 -9.47
N VAL A 78 -3.38 -12.38 -9.84
CA VAL A 78 -3.61 -13.79 -9.51
C VAL A 78 -3.48 -14.01 -8.00
N PRO A 79 -4.42 -14.76 -7.36
CA PRO A 79 -4.38 -15.01 -5.93
C PRO A 79 -3.08 -15.69 -5.47
N LYS A 80 -2.70 -15.49 -4.21
CA LYS A 80 -1.42 -16.05 -3.72
C LYS A 80 -1.46 -17.54 -3.43
N ILE A 81 -2.63 -18.11 -3.14
CA ILE A 81 -2.89 -19.55 -3.01
C ILE A 81 -3.64 -19.95 -4.28
N VAL A 82 -2.92 -20.31 -5.33
CA VAL A 82 -3.44 -20.48 -6.70
C VAL A 82 -4.23 -21.78 -6.84
N ILE A 83 -3.76 -22.87 -6.22
CA ILE A 83 -4.39 -24.19 -6.25
C ILE A 83 -5.84 -24.19 -5.74
N GLU A 84 -6.12 -23.33 -4.75
CA GLU A 84 -7.46 -23.07 -4.22
C GLU A 84 -7.91 -21.66 -4.54
N PHE A 85 -7.26 -20.95 -5.46
CA PHE A 85 -7.70 -19.63 -5.93
C PHE A 85 -8.15 -18.64 -4.82
N ILE A 86 -7.42 -18.64 -3.70
CA ILE A 86 -7.70 -17.89 -2.47
C ILE A 86 -6.77 -16.69 -2.36
N ASP A 87 -7.35 -15.55 -2.01
CA ASP A 87 -6.63 -14.41 -1.44
C ASP A 87 -6.98 -14.23 0.04
N THR A 88 -5.97 -13.86 0.82
CA THR A 88 -6.05 -13.78 2.29
C THR A 88 -5.95 -12.35 2.76
N TYR A 89 -6.79 -11.99 3.72
CA TYR A 89 -6.92 -10.65 4.26
C TYR A 89 -6.94 -10.70 5.78
N ILE A 90 -6.21 -9.79 6.43
CA ILE A 90 -6.25 -9.64 7.89
C ILE A 90 -7.23 -8.53 8.21
N VAL A 91 -8.14 -8.80 9.15
CA VAL A 91 -9.10 -7.83 9.67
C VAL A 91 -8.82 -7.59 11.15
N THR A 92 -8.48 -6.36 11.51
CA THR A 92 -8.21 -5.95 12.91
C THR A 92 -9.38 -5.11 13.43
N SER A 93 -9.14 -4.24 14.42
CA SER A 93 -10.14 -3.34 14.98
C SER A 93 -10.41 -2.11 14.11
N GLY A 94 -11.53 -1.42 14.36
CA GLY A 94 -11.90 -0.15 13.73
C GLY A 94 -13.42 0.01 13.61
N THR A 95 -13.88 1.02 12.90
CA THR A 95 -15.30 1.19 12.53
C THR A 95 -15.63 0.57 11.18
N SER A 96 -14.64 0.50 10.29
CA SER A 96 -14.76 -0.14 8.98
C SER A 96 -13.43 -0.76 8.52
N TYR A 97 -13.54 -1.79 7.69
CA TYR A 97 -12.45 -2.43 7.00
C TYR A 97 -12.37 -1.93 5.55
N ASN A 98 -11.19 -1.46 5.13
CA ASN A 98 -10.95 -1.05 3.75
C ASN A 98 -10.29 -2.19 2.96
N LEU A 99 -11.10 -3.01 2.30
CA LEU A 99 -10.64 -4.05 1.38
C LEU A 99 -9.96 -3.40 0.18
N GLN A 100 -8.71 -3.77 -0.06
CA GLN A 100 -7.94 -3.34 -1.23
C GLN A 100 -7.56 -4.56 -2.07
N VAL A 101 -8.01 -4.58 -3.31
CA VAL A 101 -7.68 -5.62 -4.28
C VAL A 101 -6.75 -5.05 -5.33
N TRP A 102 -5.60 -5.67 -5.51
CA TRP A 102 -4.55 -5.17 -6.39
C TRP A 102 -4.60 -5.89 -7.74
N ASN A 103 -4.52 -5.11 -8.82
CA ASN A 103 -4.32 -5.57 -10.20
C ASN A 103 -5.40 -6.51 -10.75
N ARG A 104 -6.62 -6.49 -10.18
CA ARG A 104 -7.82 -7.08 -10.78
C ARG A 104 -9.07 -6.33 -10.36
N ILE A 105 -10.13 -6.40 -11.17
CA ILE A 105 -11.48 -5.95 -10.81
C ILE A 105 -12.24 -7.19 -10.33
N PRO A 106 -12.55 -7.33 -9.01
CA PRO A 106 -12.98 -8.60 -8.44
C PRO A 106 -14.21 -9.24 -9.09
N ALA A 107 -15.27 -8.47 -9.35
CA ALA A 107 -16.51 -8.98 -9.92
C ALA A 107 -16.55 -8.97 -11.45
N ALA A 108 -15.40 -8.73 -12.11
CA ALA A 108 -15.33 -8.75 -13.56
C ALA A 108 -15.09 -10.17 -14.10
N GLU A 109 -15.63 -10.45 -15.28
CA GLU A 109 -15.41 -11.71 -16.01
C GLU A 109 -14.00 -11.84 -16.61
N SER A 110 -13.07 -10.96 -16.21
CA SER A 110 -11.69 -10.95 -16.68
C SER A 110 -10.96 -12.24 -16.30
N LEU A 111 -10.30 -12.85 -17.28
CA LEU A 111 -9.53 -14.09 -17.15
C LEU A 111 -8.26 -13.86 -16.33
N LEU A 112 -8.00 -14.80 -15.41
CA LEU A 112 -6.74 -14.87 -14.66
C LEU A 112 -5.94 -16.10 -15.05
N ILE A 113 -6.61 -17.24 -15.28
CA ILE A 113 -5.99 -18.47 -15.76
C ILE A 113 -6.88 -19.08 -16.84
N LYS A 114 -6.27 -19.51 -17.94
CA LYS A 114 -6.95 -20.22 -19.04
C LYS A 114 -6.41 -21.63 -19.13
N TYR A 115 -7.28 -22.63 -19.27
CA TYR A 115 -6.89 -24.03 -19.45
C TYR A 115 -6.97 -24.44 -20.91
N GLU A 116 -6.17 -25.42 -21.31
CA GLU A 116 -6.26 -26.03 -22.66
C GLU A 116 -7.64 -26.66 -22.92
N SER A 117 -8.32 -27.13 -21.86
CA SER A 117 -9.68 -27.68 -21.92
C SER A 117 -10.75 -26.66 -22.35
N GLY A 118 -10.40 -25.37 -22.40
CA GLY A 118 -11.34 -24.26 -22.63
C GLY A 118 -11.97 -23.71 -21.35
N GLU A 119 -11.77 -24.36 -20.20
CA GLU A 119 -12.15 -23.82 -18.90
C GLU A 119 -11.27 -22.62 -18.52
N SER A 120 -11.74 -21.79 -17.57
CA SER A 120 -10.97 -20.65 -17.08
C SER A 120 -11.28 -20.32 -15.63
N LEU A 121 -10.29 -19.77 -14.93
CA LEU A 121 -10.48 -19.07 -13.66
C LEU A 121 -10.46 -17.56 -13.92
N LYS A 122 -11.54 -16.91 -13.52
CA LYS A 122 -11.81 -15.48 -13.69
C LYS A 122 -11.70 -14.76 -12.36
N CYS A 123 -11.73 -13.42 -12.38
CA CYS A 123 -11.75 -12.65 -11.13
C CYS A 123 -12.95 -13.02 -10.23
N THR A 124 -14.08 -13.37 -10.83
CA THR A 124 -15.30 -13.82 -10.14
C THR A 124 -15.13 -15.10 -9.33
N ASN A 125 -14.14 -15.95 -9.67
CA ASN A 125 -13.89 -17.20 -8.96
C ASN A 125 -13.01 -17.01 -7.71
N VAL A 126 -12.40 -15.84 -7.50
CA VAL A 126 -11.47 -15.62 -6.38
C VAL A 126 -12.22 -15.69 -5.05
N ARG A 127 -11.69 -16.47 -4.11
CA ARG A 127 -12.23 -16.58 -2.75
C ARG A 127 -11.48 -15.66 -1.81
N PHE A 128 -12.18 -14.70 -1.21
CA PHE A 128 -11.62 -13.74 -0.26
C PHE A 128 -11.72 -14.32 1.14
N VAL A 129 -10.61 -14.80 1.69
CA VAL A 129 -10.53 -15.34 3.05
C VAL A 129 -10.09 -14.23 3.99
N PHE A 130 -11.05 -13.69 4.73
CA PHE A 130 -10.83 -12.71 5.79
C PHE A 130 -10.57 -13.44 7.10
N VAL A 131 -9.45 -13.14 7.74
CA VAL A 131 -9.10 -13.66 9.05
C VAL A 131 -9.13 -12.51 10.05
N ARG A 132 -10.13 -12.52 10.93
CA ARG A 132 -10.33 -11.48 11.95
C ARG A 132 -9.45 -11.79 13.16
N ILE A 133 -8.64 -10.82 13.59
CA ILE A 133 -7.74 -10.96 14.74
C ILE A 133 -8.26 -10.13 15.91
N ASP A 134 -8.65 -10.78 17.00
CA ASP A 134 -8.91 -10.09 18.27
C ASP A 134 -7.57 -9.59 18.81
N THR A 135 -7.33 -8.28 18.73
CA THR A 135 -6.06 -7.67 19.11
C THR A 135 -5.85 -7.59 20.62
N ILE A 136 -6.93 -7.71 21.42
CA ILE A 136 -6.86 -7.71 22.88
C ILE A 136 -6.48 -9.11 23.35
N LYS A 137 -7.16 -10.13 22.82
CA LYS A 137 -6.92 -11.53 23.18
C LYS A 137 -5.76 -12.17 22.40
N SER A 138 -5.27 -11.51 21.35
CA SER A 138 -4.25 -12.05 20.43
C SER A 138 -4.62 -13.42 19.84
N ILE A 139 -5.88 -13.57 19.43
CA ILE A 139 -6.41 -14.80 18.80
C ILE A 139 -7.08 -14.49 17.47
N ILE A 140 -7.22 -15.52 16.63
CA ILE A 140 -8.12 -15.47 15.47
C ILE A 140 -9.56 -15.55 15.97
N ALA A 141 -10.31 -14.45 15.83
CA ALA A 141 -11.69 -14.34 16.26
C ALA A 141 -12.65 -15.05 15.31
N SER A 142 -12.42 -14.95 14.00
CA SER A 142 -13.29 -15.56 12.99
C SER A 142 -12.57 -15.69 11.65
N VAL A 143 -13.08 -16.59 10.81
CA VAL A 143 -12.69 -16.71 9.40
C VAL A 143 -13.94 -16.53 8.53
N ILE A 144 -13.89 -15.61 7.58
CA ILE A 144 -15.02 -15.32 6.70
C ILE A 144 -14.55 -15.47 5.26
N ILE A 145 -15.21 -16.33 4.49
CA ILE A 145 -14.92 -16.56 3.08
C ILE A 145 -16.00 -15.86 2.25
N LEU A 146 -15.61 -14.88 1.45
CA LEU A 146 -16.55 -14.14 0.59
C LEU A 146 -16.22 -14.28 -0.89
N THR A 147 -17.26 -14.27 -1.73
CA THR A 147 -17.13 -14.11 -3.18
C THR A 147 -17.17 -12.62 -3.57
N PRO A 148 -16.57 -12.22 -4.70
CA PRO A 148 -16.68 -10.86 -5.22
C PRO A 148 -18.12 -10.40 -5.39
N GLU A 149 -18.98 -11.26 -5.93
CA GLU A 149 -20.40 -10.97 -6.15
C GLU A 149 -21.13 -10.67 -4.84
N TYR A 150 -20.91 -11.50 -3.82
CA TYR A 150 -21.49 -11.28 -2.50
C TYR A 150 -21.05 -9.93 -1.92
N ILE A 151 -19.75 -9.59 -2.05
CA ILE A 151 -19.22 -8.30 -1.57
C ILE A 151 -19.91 -7.13 -2.30
N GLU A 152 -20.09 -7.22 -3.62
CA GLU A 152 -20.77 -6.15 -4.37
C GLU A 152 -22.25 -6.04 -4.02
N ASN A 153 -22.95 -7.15 -3.89
CA ASN A 153 -24.37 -7.18 -3.55
C ASN A 153 -24.64 -6.61 -2.16
N ARG A 154 -23.75 -6.88 -1.19
CA ARG A 154 -23.96 -6.46 0.21
C ARG A 154 -23.33 -5.12 0.57
N PHE A 155 -22.20 -4.74 -0.02
CA PHE A 155 -21.44 -3.54 0.34
C PHE A 155 -21.24 -2.56 -0.83
N GLY A 156 -21.84 -2.85 -1.99
CA GLY A 156 -21.76 -2.04 -3.20
C GLY A 156 -20.54 -2.37 -4.07
N LYS A 157 -20.61 -1.93 -5.34
CA LYS A 157 -19.58 -2.18 -6.37
C LYS A 157 -18.19 -1.70 -5.96
N PHE A 158 -17.15 -2.43 -6.34
CA PHE A 158 -15.77 -2.00 -6.10
C PHE A 158 -15.49 -0.61 -6.72
N GLY A 159 -14.67 0.19 -6.04
CA GLY A 159 -14.27 1.51 -6.54
C GLY A 159 -13.47 1.39 -7.84
N LYS A 160 -13.50 2.43 -8.68
CA LYS A 160 -12.75 2.46 -9.94
C LYS A 160 -11.24 2.19 -9.70
N PRO A 161 -10.57 1.46 -10.62
CA PRO A 161 -9.13 1.27 -10.56
C PRO A 161 -8.40 2.59 -10.37
N THR A 162 -7.61 2.67 -9.30
CA THR A 162 -6.72 3.80 -9.05
C THR A 162 -5.30 3.35 -9.33
N ILE A 163 -4.65 3.95 -10.33
CA ILE A 163 -3.25 3.70 -10.68
C ILE A 163 -2.36 4.12 -9.50
N LYS A 164 -1.33 3.32 -9.25
CA LYS A 164 -0.33 3.53 -8.21
C LYS A 164 1.06 3.48 -8.82
N HIS A 165 1.70 4.64 -8.85
CA HIS A 165 3.08 4.81 -9.26
C HIS A 165 4.03 4.52 -8.09
N GLN A 166 5.15 3.89 -8.41
CA GLN A 166 6.14 3.47 -7.41
C GLN A 166 7.55 3.72 -7.91
N LEU A 167 8.43 4.06 -6.97
CA LEU A 167 9.87 4.21 -7.17
C LEU A 167 10.62 3.11 -6.45
N LEU A 168 11.76 2.69 -6.99
CA LEU A 168 12.72 1.80 -6.34
C LEU A 168 14.04 2.54 -6.13
N ILE A 169 14.53 2.55 -4.89
CA ILE A 169 15.88 3.04 -4.60
C ILE A 169 16.87 1.87 -4.53
N SER A 170 18.02 2.03 -5.17
CA SER A 170 19.07 1.02 -5.09
C SER A 170 19.77 1.04 -3.72
N GLY A 171 20.29 -0.11 -3.30
CA GLY A 171 21.11 -0.19 -2.10
C GLY A 171 22.39 0.64 -2.18
N LYS A 172 22.90 0.90 -3.40
CA LYS A 172 24.08 1.74 -3.64
C LYS A 172 23.81 3.19 -3.28
N VAL A 173 22.74 3.78 -3.82
CA VAL A 173 22.35 5.18 -3.53
C VAL A 173 22.09 5.37 -2.04
N ARG A 174 21.41 4.42 -1.39
CA ARG A 174 21.21 4.45 0.08
C ARG A 174 22.54 4.51 0.84
N LYS A 175 23.50 3.64 0.50
CA LYS A 175 24.82 3.62 1.14
C LYS A 175 25.58 4.92 0.92
N GLU A 176 25.48 5.50 -0.27
CA GLU A 176 26.09 6.81 -0.58
C GLU A 176 25.52 7.91 0.32
N ILE A 177 24.20 7.94 0.52
CA ILE A 177 23.55 8.90 1.42
C ILE A 177 24.02 8.71 2.86
N TYR A 178 24.02 7.47 3.36
CA TYR A 178 24.46 7.15 4.73
C TYR A 178 25.93 7.48 5.00
N ALA A 179 26.78 7.47 3.96
CA ALA A 179 28.19 7.83 4.07
C ALA A 179 28.44 9.34 4.12
N ARG A 180 27.44 10.18 3.78
CA ARG A 180 27.57 11.65 3.88
C ARG A 180 27.57 12.07 5.35
N LYS A 181 28.32 13.12 5.66
CA LYS A 181 28.40 13.68 7.03
C LYS A 181 27.03 14.12 7.56
N ASP A 182 26.24 14.76 6.70
CA ASP A 182 24.89 15.24 7.02
C ASP A 182 23.80 14.19 6.78
N LYS A 183 24.14 13.06 6.14
CA LYS A 183 23.20 12.00 5.71
C LYS A 183 22.04 12.52 4.85
N ILE A 184 22.20 13.68 4.21
CA ILE A 184 21.18 14.34 3.41
C ILE A 184 21.66 14.49 1.97
N LEU A 185 20.85 14.02 1.02
CA LEU A 185 21.04 14.26 -0.40
C LEU A 185 20.00 15.27 -0.89
N SER A 186 20.45 16.47 -1.26
CA SER A 186 19.59 17.55 -1.73
C SER A 186 19.96 18.00 -3.14
N PHE A 187 18.95 18.37 -3.93
CA PHE A 187 19.09 18.98 -5.25
C PHE A 187 18.60 20.43 -5.22
N PRO A 188 19.05 21.31 -6.13
CA PRO A 188 18.42 22.61 -6.32
C PRO A 188 16.94 22.47 -6.72
N ASP A 189 16.14 23.49 -6.44
CA ASP A 189 14.77 23.60 -6.96
C ASP A 189 14.75 23.59 -8.50
N SER A 190 13.58 23.29 -9.07
CA SER A 190 13.43 23.30 -10.54
C SER A 190 13.72 24.70 -11.11
N LYS A 191 14.14 24.75 -12.37
CA LYS A 191 14.43 26.03 -13.05
C LYS A 191 13.23 26.99 -13.05
N LYS A 192 12.01 26.46 -13.04
CA LYS A 192 10.77 27.26 -12.98
C LYS A 192 10.62 27.95 -11.62
N LEU A 193 11.05 27.29 -10.55
CA LEU A 193 10.94 27.79 -9.18
C LEU A 193 12.13 28.66 -8.75
N SER A 194 13.34 28.36 -9.23
CA SER A 194 14.60 28.88 -8.68
C SER A 194 14.72 30.42 -8.53
N TYR A 195 13.96 31.21 -9.28
CA TYR A 195 13.99 32.68 -9.23
C TYR A 195 12.90 33.33 -8.37
N TYR A 196 11.87 32.57 -8.01
CA TYR A 196 10.65 33.13 -7.39
C TYR A 196 10.43 32.66 -5.96
N ILE A 197 11.18 31.64 -5.52
CA ILE A 197 11.04 31.04 -4.20
C ILE A 197 11.80 31.81 -3.11
N ARG A 198 11.52 31.43 -1.86
CA ARG A 198 12.01 32.07 -0.67
C ARG A 198 13.20 31.33 -0.05
N HIS A 199 14.22 32.08 0.32
CA HIS A 199 15.44 31.58 0.96
C HIS A 199 15.53 31.89 2.46
N GLU A 200 14.68 32.78 2.96
CA GLU A 200 14.60 33.15 4.37
C GLU A 200 13.29 32.66 5.01
N TYR A 201 13.36 32.21 6.26
CA TYR A 201 12.17 31.73 6.94
C TYR A 201 11.21 32.87 7.28
N ILE A 202 9.97 32.73 6.83
CA ILE A 202 8.82 33.50 7.31
C ILE A 202 7.68 32.50 7.48
N ALA A 203 7.08 32.48 8.66
CA ALA A 203 6.01 31.55 8.99
C ALA A 203 4.88 31.59 7.93
N PRO A 204 4.32 30.42 7.56
CA PRO A 204 3.19 30.35 6.64
C PRO A 204 1.99 31.17 7.13
N LYS A 205 1.36 31.91 6.22
CA LYS A 205 0.15 32.69 6.51
C LYS A 205 -1.15 31.99 6.08
N SER A 206 -1.04 31.06 5.14
CA SER A 206 -2.12 30.23 4.62
C SER A 206 -2.06 28.82 5.18
N GLY A 207 -3.19 28.11 5.15
CA GLY A 207 -3.24 26.70 5.51
C GLY A 207 -2.47 25.80 4.54
N MET A 208 -2.04 24.63 5.01
CA MET A 208 -1.25 23.67 4.21
C MET A 208 -1.96 23.17 2.94
N VAL A 209 -3.30 23.16 2.93
CA VAL A 209 -4.13 22.65 1.82
C VAL A 209 -4.46 23.72 0.78
N GLU A 210 -4.12 24.98 1.04
CA GLU A 210 -4.39 26.09 0.12
C GLU A 210 -3.45 26.05 -1.11
N GLU A 211 -3.82 26.78 -2.16
CA GLU A 211 -3.00 26.93 -3.35
C GLU A 211 -1.66 27.62 -3.03
N PRO A 212 -0.55 27.20 -3.66
CA PRO A 212 0.76 27.79 -3.40
C PRO A 212 0.88 29.18 -4.06
N ASP A 213 1.37 30.15 -3.29
CA ASP A 213 2.00 31.34 -3.85
C ASP A 213 3.51 31.06 -4.02
N ILE A 214 4.00 31.09 -5.26
CA ILE A 214 5.40 30.79 -5.59
C ILE A 214 6.36 31.64 -4.75
N LYS A 215 6.01 32.89 -4.42
CA LYS A 215 6.83 33.81 -3.60
C LYS A 215 6.94 33.42 -2.13
N HIS A 216 6.08 32.49 -1.70
CA HIS A 216 6.02 31.95 -0.34
C HIS A 216 6.50 30.50 -0.25
N LEU A 217 6.85 29.87 -1.37
CA LEU A 217 7.46 28.55 -1.38
C LEU A 217 8.87 28.61 -0.80
N PHE A 218 9.16 27.78 0.19
CA PHE A 218 10.52 27.64 0.70
C PHE A 218 11.40 26.87 -0.28
N SER A 219 12.58 27.42 -0.57
CA SER A 219 13.60 26.71 -1.35
C SER A 219 14.01 25.39 -0.70
N ILE A 220 14.48 24.44 -1.51
CA ILE A 220 15.04 23.18 -1.01
C ILE A 220 16.20 23.44 -0.04
N ALA A 221 17.01 24.48 -0.27
CA ALA A 221 18.07 24.86 0.65
C ALA A 221 17.52 25.25 2.04
N LEU A 222 16.43 26.02 2.08
CA LEU A 222 15.78 26.39 3.33
C LEU A 222 15.09 25.19 3.99
N LEU A 223 14.38 24.37 3.23
CA LEU A 223 13.77 23.12 3.70
C LEU A 223 14.81 22.15 4.26
N LYS A 224 16.00 22.06 3.66
CA LYS A 224 17.09 21.25 4.19
C LYS A 224 17.45 21.67 5.62
N LYS A 225 17.71 22.96 5.80
CA LYS A 225 18.11 23.54 7.09
C LYS A 225 17.01 23.41 8.15
N MET A 226 15.77 23.69 7.78
CA MET A 226 14.65 23.74 8.72
C MET A 226 14.08 22.36 9.07
N VAL A 227 14.09 21.45 8.10
CA VAL A 227 13.35 20.19 8.18
C VAL A 227 14.27 19.00 8.08
N ALA A 228 15.06 18.88 7.01
CA ALA A 228 15.84 17.67 6.77
C ALA A 228 16.89 17.42 7.87
N GLU A 229 17.58 18.46 8.32
CA GLU A 229 18.59 18.37 9.39
C GLU A 229 17.97 17.95 10.73
N GLU A 230 16.81 18.50 11.10
CA GLU A 230 16.08 18.16 12.34
C GLU A 230 15.45 16.76 12.31
N LEU A 231 15.19 16.20 11.13
CA LEU A 231 14.62 14.86 10.99
C LEU A 231 15.66 13.74 11.13
N ILE A 232 16.95 14.01 10.92
CA ILE A 232 17.99 12.97 11.07
C ILE A 232 18.05 12.51 12.53
N GLY A 233 17.89 11.20 12.76
CA GLY A 233 17.86 10.63 14.11
C GLY A 233 16.48 10.65 14.77
N PHE A 234 15.48 11.29 14.16
CA PHE A 234 14.10 11.28 14.67
C PHE A 234 13.50 9.87 14.57
N LYS A 235 12.83 9.43 15.64
CA LYS A 235 12.15 8.13 15.70
C LYS A 235 10.67 8.28 15.36
N LEU A 236 10.22 7.55 14.33
CA LEU A 236 8.81 7.48 13.94
C LEU A 236 8.14 6.32 14.70
N ASP A 237 7.77 6.55 15.96
CA ASP A 237 7.19 5.54 16.86
C ASP A 237 5.75 5.16 16.44
N ALA A 238 5.65 4.29 15.43
CA ALA A 238 4.37 3.86 14.90
C ALA A 238 4.46 2.49 14.21
N ALA A 239 3.59 1.57 14.65
CA ALA A 239 3.59 0.17 14.22
C ALA A 239 3.45 -0.02 12.70
N SER A 240 2.63 0.78 12.02
CA SER A 240 2.36 0.65 10.57
C SER A 240 3.07 1.72 9.74
N THR A 241 3.46 1.40 8.49
CA THR A 241 4.08 2.37 7.56
C THR A 241 3.16 3.56 7.28
N LYS A 242 1.83 3.35 7.24
CA LYS A 242 0.85 4.44 7.08
C LYS A 242 0.93 5.41 8.26
N ASN A 243 0.93 4.89 9.48
CA ASN A 243 0.99 5.71 10.69
C ASN A 243 2.33 6.44 10.80
N ARG A 244 3.44 5.80 10.38
CA ARG A 244 4.74 6.48 10.25
C ARG A 244 4.72 7.60 9.22
N GLY A 245 4.04 7.40 8.09
CA GLY A 245 3.80 8.45 7.10
C GLY A 245 3.11 9.67 7.71
N GLN A 246 2.01 9.45 8.43
CA GLN A 246 1.27 10.53 9.11
C GLN A 246 2.11 11.19 10.22
N ALA A 247 2.89 10.41 10.98
CA ALA A 247 3.79 10.95 11.99
C ALA A 247 4.90 11.83 11.38
N LEU A 248 5.47 11.41 10.24
CA LEU A 248 6.45 12.20 9.51
C LEU A 248 5.83 13.49 8.97
N GLU A 249 4.67 13.40 8.32
CA GLU A 249 3.95 14.56 7.78
C GLU A 249 3.63 15.57 8.89
N LYS A 250 3.10 15.11 10.02
CA LYS A 250 2.87 15.93 11.21
C LYS A 250 4.16 16.64 11.65
N LYS A 251 5.27 15.90 11.79
CA LYS A 251 6.55 16.47 12.21
C LYS A 251 7.08 17.52 11.22
N VAL A 252 6.92 17.28 9.91
CA VAL A 252 7.29 18.25 8.87
C VAL A 252 6.45 19.52 8.99
N LEU A 253 5.13 19.41 9.18
CA LEU A 253 4.25 20.56 9.37
C LEU A 253 4.64 21.40 10.59
N GLU A 254 4.97 20.75 11.72
CA GLU A 254 5.48 21.43 12.93
C GLU A 254 6.75 22.22 12.63
N LEU A 255 7.73 21.61 11.95
CA LEU A 255 9.02 22.23 11.61
C LEU A 255 8.88 23.39 10.62
N LEU A 256 7.86 23.35 9.75
CA LEU A 256 7.52 24.44 8.84
C LEU A 256 6.75 25.58 9.53
N GLY A 257 6.25 25.36 10.74
CA GLY A 257 5.50 26.35 11.53
C GLY A 257 4.01 26.41 11.21
N TYR A 258 3.40 25.32 10.72
CA TYR A 258 1.94 25.23 10.58
C TYR A 258 1.27 24.92 11.92
N GLU A 259 0.11 25.54 12.14
CA GLU A 259 -0.83 25.09 13.17
C GLU A 259 -1.57 23.84 12.68
N ILE A 260 -1.43 22.74 13.41
CA ILE A 260 -1.95 21.44 12.99
C ILE A 260 -3.34 21.23 13.57
N LYS A 261 -4.34 21.15 12.70
CA LYS A 261 -5.69 20.68 13.04
C LYS A 261 -5.81 19.21 12.64
N GLU A 262 -6.48 18.40 13.46
CA GLU A 262 -6.66 16.97 13.18
C GLU A 262 -7.38 16.70 11.85
N SER A 263 -8.22 17.63 11.38
CA SER A 263 -8.90 17.58 10.08
C SER A 263 -7.95 17.59 8.89
N ASP A 264 -6.77 18.23 9.03
CA ASP A 264 -5.89 18.54 7.91
C ASP A 264 -4.97 17.35 7.58
N LEU A 265 -4.63 16.53 8.59
CA LEU A 265 -3.81 15.32 8.48
C LEU A 265 -4.47 14.15 7.70
N LEU A 266 -5.72 14.32 7.26
CA LEU A 266 -6.51 13.32 6.55
C LEU A 266 -6.95 13.76 5.15
N TYR A 267 -6.52 14.94 4.69
CA TYR A 267 -7.00 15.53 3.44
C TYR A 267 -6.60 14.70 2.19
N GLY A 268 -5.47 13.99 2.25
CA GLY A 268 -5.09 13.00 1.23
C GLY A 268 -4.88 13.60 -0.17
N ALA A 269 -4.46 14.86 -0.23
CA ALA A 269 -4.18 15.56 -1.48
C ALA A 269 -2.79 15.26 -2.02
N PHE A 270 -2.57 15.68 -3.27
CA PHE A 270 -1.25 15.74 -3.87
C PHE A 270 -0.95 17.19 -4.27
N PRO A 271 0.22 17.73 -3.88
CA PRO A 271 1.15 17.15 -2.91
C PRO A 271 0.59 17.18 -1.48
N ASP A 272 1.19 16.41 -0.57
CA ASP A 272 0.79 16.28 0.85
C ASP A 272 0.67 17.68 1.53
N ILE A 273 1.63 18.57 1.29
CA ILE A 273 1.60 19.98 1.72
C ILE A 273 1.45 20.87 0.49
N ARG A 274 0.21 21.11 0.06
CA ARG A 274 -0.15 21.81 -1.18
C ARG A 274 0.44 23.21 -1.27
N ASN A 275 0.29 24.03 -0.23
CA ASN A 275 0.74 25.43 -0.28
C ASN A 275 2.28 25.55 -0.32
N GLN A 276 3.00 24.50 0.06
CA GLN A 276 4.45 24.40 -0.06
C GLN A 276 4.89 23.50 -1.20
N LEU A 277 3.99 23.00 -2.05
CA LEU A 277 4.31 22.11 -3.16
C LEU A 277 5.27 20.96 -2.76
N LEU A 278 5.02 20.37 -1.58
CA LEU A 278 5.93 19.43 -0.93
C LEU A 278 5.22 18.10 -0.64
N GLU A 279 5.72 17.04 -1.25
CA GLU A 279 5.32 15.65 -1.00
C GLU A 279 6.24 15.01 0.04
N VAL A 280 5.67 14.34 1.04
CA VAL A 280 6.40 13.76 2.16
C VAL A 280 6.23 12.25 2.15
N LYS A 281 7.34 11.50 2.11
CA LYS A 281 7.29 10.03 2.03
C LYS A 281 8.24 9.36 2.99
N VAL A 282 7.70 8.41 3.77
CA VAL A 282 8.51 7.47 4.55
C VAL A 282 8.96 6.33 3.64
N GLN A 283 10.23 5.94 3.79
CA GLN A 283 10.83 4.87 3.03
C GLN A 283 11.53 3.88 3.97
N ASP A 284 10.81 2.82 4.34
CA ASP A 284 11.29 1.75 5.23
C ASP A 284 11.48 0.41 4.50
N SER A 285 11.19 0.39 3.20
CA SER A 285 11.37 -0.72 2.27
C SER A 285 11.89 -0.17 0.93
N PRO A 286 12.51 -0.98 0.06
CA PRO A 286 13.10 -0.49 -1.20
C PRO A 286 12.16 0.31 -2.11
N THR A 287 10.85 0.18 -1.92
CA THR A 287 9.81 0.86 -2.71
C THR A 287 9.27 2.10 -2.01
N VAL A 288 9.12 3.19 -2.75
CA VAL A 288 8.36 4.40 -2.36
C VAL A 288 7.07 4.43 -3.16
N ASP A 289 5.92 4.61 -2.51
CA ASP A 289 4.61 4.80 -3.16
C ASP A 289 4.41 6.29 -3.47
N LEU A 290 4.27 6.63 -4.75
CA LEU A 290 4.00 7.99 -5.23
C LEU A 290 2.50 8.28 -5.33
N GLY A 291 1.64 7.28 -5.18
CA GLY A 291 0.22 7.43 -5.35
C GLY A 291 -0.19 7.58 -6.81
N LYS A 292 -1.10 8.54 -7.08
CA LYS A 292 -1.73 8.71 -8.40
C LYS A 292 -0.81 9.42 -9.40
N PHE A 293 0.04 10.33 -8.93
CA PHE A 293 0.88 11.15 -9.79
C PHE A 293 2.30 10.56 -9.85
N SER A 294 2.99 10.80 -10.97
CA SER A 294 4.38 10.40 -11.16
C SER A 294 5.17 11.53 -11.82
N PRO A 295 6.37 11.85 -11.34
CA PRO A 295 7.30 12.74 -12.05
C PRO A 295 8.07 12.02 -13.16
N GLU A 296 7.68 10.80 -13.55
CA GLU A 296 8.18 10.17 -14.79
C GLU A 296 7.65 10.87 -16.04
N LYS A 297 6.45 11.45 -15.93
CA LYS A 297 5.78 12.21 -16.98
C LYS A 297 5.39 13.58 -16.43
N GLU A 298 5.54 14.61 -17.25
CA GLU A 298 5.12 15.94 -16.88
C GLU A 298 3.59 16.04 -16.94
N GLU A 299 2.97 16.31 -15.80
CA GLU A 299 1.52 16.51 -15.68
C GLU A 299 1.25 17.78 -14.87
N ILE A 300 0.22 18.55 -15.23
CA ILE A 300 -0.15 19.76 -14.50
C ILE A 300 -0.74 19.37 -13.14
N VAL A 301 -0.21 19.98 -12.08
CA VAL A 301 -0.63 19.78 -10.69
C VAL A 301 -1.39 21.00 -10.18
N ILE A 302 -0.89 22.20 -10.51
CA ILE A 302 -1.54 23.48 -10.21
C ILE A 302 -1.75 24.24 -11.53
N ASP A 303 -3.01 24.42 -11.93
CA ASP A 303 -3.36 24.99 -13.23
C ASP A 303 -2.95 26.46 -13.37
N GLU A 304 -3.27 27.30 -12.37
CA GLU A 304 -3.06 28.76 -12.43
C GLU A 304 -1.59 29.14 -12.62
N SER A 305 -0.69 28.45 -11.92
CA SER A 305 0.75 28.67 -11.98
C SER A 305 1.48 27.72 -12.93
N ARG A 306 0.74 26.83 -13.62
CA ARG A 306 1.26 25.76 -14.49
C ARG A 306 2.40 24.97 -13.84
N LEU A 307 2.29 24.73 -12.53
CA LEU A 307 3.25 23.89 -11.81
C LEU A 307 2.93 22.43 -12.10
N THR A 308 3.97 21.65 -12.39
CA THR A 308 3.82 20.28 -12.84
C THR A 308 4.41 19.29 -11.84
N THR A 309 4.22 18.00 -12.09
CA THR A 309 4.84 16.91 -11.33
C THR A 309 6.35 17.03 -11.22
N PHE A 310 7.00 17.70 -12.18
CA PHE A 310 8.44 18.00 -12.17
C PHE A 310 8.83 19.05 -11.13
N ASP A 311 7.94 20.02 -10.86
CA ASP A 311 8.17 21.12 -9.92
C ASP A 311 7.91 20.71 -8.46
N VAL A 312 7.07 19.70 -8.24
CA VAL A 312 6.79 19.17 -6.89
C VAL A 312 8.08 18.72 -6.20
N ARG A 313 8.31 19.21 -4.99
CA ARG A 313 9.46 18.79 -4.17
C ARG A 313 9.10 17.57 -3.34
N TYR A 314 10.04 16.65 -3.19
CA TYR A 314 9.87 15.42 -2.45
C TYR A 314 10.85 15.37 -1.28
N LEU A 315 10.32 15.24 -0.06
CA LEU A 315 11.08 14.87 1.13
C LEU A 315 10.86 13.38 1.39
N ILE A 316 11.89 12.58 1.13
CA ILE A 316 11.85 11.12 1.31
C ILE A 316 12.74 10.74 2.49
N ALA A 317 12.14 10.25 3.57
CA ALA A 317 12.84 9.84 4.78
C ALA A 317 13.23 8.36 4.73
N LEU A 318 14.52 8.08 4.63
CA LEU A 318 15.10 6.74 4.66
C LEU A 318 15.10 6.24 6.10
N THR A 319 14.08 5.46 6.44
CA THR A 319 13.83 5.02 7.81
C THR A 319 14.32 3.59 8.00
N ASN A 320 15.07 3.37 9.08
CA ASN A 320 15.43 2.02 9.49
C ASN A 320 14.17 1.27 9.92
N ARG A 321 13.93 0.09 9.34
CA ARG A 321 12.72 -0.68 9.62
C ARG A 321 12.71 -1.32 11.01
N GLU A 322 13.86 -1.48 11.64
CA GLU A 322 14.01 -2.12 12.95
C GLU A 322 14.02 -1.10 14.08
N THR A 323 14.77 0.00 13.92
CA THR A 323 14.87 1.04 14.96
C THR A 323 13.82 2.15 14.81
N GLU A 324 13.18 2.23 13.64
CA GLU A 324 12.21 3.28 13.27
C GLU A 324 12.82 4.69 13.21
N ILE A 325 14.15 4.76 13.20
CA ILE A 325 14.92 5.99 13.14
C ILE A 325 15.13 6.40 11.69
N ILE A 326 14.98 7.70 11.41
CA ILE A 326 15.35 8.29 10.12
C ILE A 326 16.88 8.36 10.03
N GLU A 327 17.46 7.58 9.13
CA GLU A 327 18.91 7.46 8.94
C GLU A 327 19.44 8.29 7.76
N GLY A 328 18.55 8.79 6.91
CA GLY A 328 18.92 9.68 5.81
C GLY A 328 17.69 10.35 5.20
N ILE A 329 17.92 11.44 4.50
CA ILE A 329 16.87 12.20 3.80
C ILE A 329 17.29 12.41 2.34
N ILE A 330 16.32 12.31 1.43
CA ILE A 330 16.42 12.83 0.07
C ILE A 330 15.47 14.01 -0.05
N LEU A 331 15.97 15.12 -0.59
CA LEU A 331 15.18 16.33 -0.84
C LEU A 331 15.43 16.82 -2.27
N ALA A 332 14.47 16.60 -3.16
CA ALA A 332 14.67 16.84 -4.59
C ALA A 332 13.37 17.28 -5.28
N PRO A 333 13.43 18.08 -6.36
CA PRO A 333 12.28 18.28 -7.23
C PRO A 333 11.98 16.99 -8.01
N GLY A 334 10.73 16.84 -8.46
CA GLY A 334 10.26 15.67 -9.18
C GLY A 334 11.13 15.31 -10.38
N GLU A 335 11.57 16.32 -11.16
CA GLU A 335 12.43 16.11 -12.34
C GLU A 335 13.77 15.41 -12.02
N LYS A 336 14.22 15.45 -10.77
CA LYS A 336 15.48 14.82 -10.31
C LYS A 336 15.29 13.42 -9.74
N LEU A 337 14.06 12.98 -9.50
CA LEU A 337 13.83 11.66 -8.89
C LEU A 337 14.27 10.51 -9.81
N GLY A 338 14.18 10.68 -11.14
CA GLY A 338 14.66 9.68 -12.10
C GLY A 338 16.19 9.47 -12.09
N GLU A 339 16.97 10.40 -11.53
CA GLU A 339 18.43 10.26 -11.38
C GLU A 339 18.81 9.36 -10.19
N LEU A 340 17.89 9.19 -9.23
CA LEU A 340 18.13 8.48 -7.97
C LEU A 340 17.36 7.16 -7.86
N PHE A 341 16.17 7.12 -8.46
CA PHE A 341 15.23 6.03 -8.37
C PHE A 341 14.96 5.44 -9.75
N SER A 342 14.64 4.16 -9.76
CA SER A 342 14.05 3.52 -10.94
C SER A 342 12.53 3.52 -10.81
N TYR A 343 11.84 4.01 -11.84
CA TYR A 343 10.39 3.92 -11.94
C TYR A 343 9.98 2.46 -12.17
N VAL A 344 8.94 2.01 -11.46
CA VAL A 344 8.36 0.70 -11.70
C VAL A 344 7.50 0.77 -12.97
N SER A 345 8.08 0.33 -14.09
CA SER A 345 7.46 0.42 -15.43
C SER A 345 6.13 -0.32 -15.60
N ALA A 346 5.85 -1.31 -14.74
CA ALA A 346 4.60 -2.04 -14.79
C ALA A 346 3.57 -1.36 -13.89
N GLU A 347 2.62 -0.64 -14.50
CA GLU A 347 1.49 -0.04 -13.80
C GLU A 347 0.82 -1.04 -12.87
N SER A 348 0.60 -0.61 -11.64
CA SER A 348 -0.20 -1.36 -10.68
C SER A 348 -1.40 -0.50 -10.31
N TYR A 349 -2.54 -1.13 -10.06
CA TYR A 349 -3.73 -0.42 -9.62
C TYR A 349 -4.37 -1.14 -8.45
N LYS A 350 -5.19 -0.40 -7.72
CA LYS A 350 -6.03 -0.95 -6.66
C LYS A 350 -7.50 -0.62 -6.89
N CYS A 351 -8.35 -1.58 -6.55
CA CYS A 351 -9.79 -1.42 -6.40
C CYS A 351 -10.13 -1.52 -4.91
N GLN A 352 -11.05 -0.70 -4.43
CA GLN A 352 -11.32 -0.61 -2.99
C GLN A 352 -12.79 -0.81 -2.64
N ARG A 353 -13.02 -1.38 -1.45
CA ARG A 353 -14.35 -1.51 -0.85
C ARG A 353 -14.31 -1.39 0.65
N THR A 354 -15.18 -0.54 1.18
CA THR A 354 -15.37 -0.42 2.63
C THR A 354 -16.40 -1.44 3.08
N ILE A 355 -16.05 -2.23 4.09
CA ILE A 355 -16.93 -3.22 4.74
C ILE A 355 -17.08 -2.78 6.20
N PRO A 356 -18.30 -2.56 6.72
CA PRO A 356 -18.50 -2.17 8.12
C PRO A 356 -17.92 -3.20 9.09
N MET A 357 -17.29 -2.76 10.19
CA MET A 357 -16.75 -3.72 11.18
C MET A 357 -17.84 -4.56 11.84
N ALA A 358 -19.03 -3.99 12.02
CA ALA A 358 -20.21 -4.70 12.52
C ALA A 358 -20.53 -5.98 11.74
N PHE A 359 -20.22 -6.03 10.43
CA PHE A 359 -20.36 -7.26 9.65
C PHE A 359 -19.46 -8.38 10.17
N PHE A 360 -18.18 -8.09 10.45
CA PHE A 360 -17.25 -9.10 10.97
C PHE A 360 -17.58 -9.50 12.40
N ASP A 361 -18.05 -8.55 13.21
CA ASP A 361 -18.35 -8.77 14.63
C ASP A 361 -19.52 -9.75 14.83
N ASN A 362 -20.48 -9.80 13.90
CA ASN A 362 -21.60 -10.77 13.90
C ASN A 362 -21.15 -12.23 13.80
N TYR A 363 -19.92 -12.47 13.34
CA TYR A 363 -19.37 -13.80 13.09
C TYR A 363 -18.23 -14.17 14.04
N TYR A 364 -18.10 -13.48 15.18
CA TYR A 364 -17.12 -13.84 16.20
C TYR A 364 -17.29 -15.31 16.64
N GLY A 365 -16.17 -16.03 16.72
CA GLY A 365 -16.14 -17.45 17.08
C GLY A 365 -16.57 -18.39 15.96
N LYS A 366 -16.72 -17.92 14.71
CA LYS A 366 -17.22 -18.73 13.59
C LYS A 366 -16.29 -18.72 12.38
N SER A 367 -16.38 -19.79 11.60
CA SER A 367 -15.94 -19.86 10.20
C SER A 367 -17.20 -19.86 9.34
N VAL A 368 -17.30 -18.98 8.34
CA VAL A 368 -18.53 -18.85 7.52
C VAL A 368 -18.22 -18.51 6.06
N PHE A 369 -19.14 -18.87 5.16
CA PHE A 369 -19.10 -18.52 3.74
C PHE A 369 -20.31 -17.69 3.36
N ASN A 370 -20.11 -16.53 2.71
CA ASN A 370 -21.18 -15.64 2.22
C ASN A 370 -22.41 -15.55 3.17
N PRO A 371 -22.22 -15.22 4.45
CA PRO A 371 -23.26 -15.41 5.46
C PRO A 371 -24.37 -14.35 5.36
N ASP A 372 -25.56 -14.56 5.92
CA ASP A 372 -26.72 -13.67 5.72
C ASP A 372 -26.67 -12.31 6.43
#